data_AF-A0A9D5EQ42-F1
#
_entry.id   AF-A0A9D5EQ42-F1
#
_cell.length_a   1.000
_cell.length_b   1.000
_cell.length_c   1.000
_cell.angle_alpha   90.00
_cell.angle_beta   90.00
_cell.angle_gamma   90.00
#
_symmetry.space_group_name_H-M   'P 1'
#
loop_
_entity.id
_entity.type
_entity.pdbx_description
1 polymer ?
#
loop_
_entity_poly.entity_id
_entity_poly.type
_entity_poly.pdbx_seq_one_letter_code
_entity_poly.pdbx_strand_id
1 'polypeptide(L)'
;MTVMIETNQSELTTGELARELRNQGYRTPDGRPIQTWMVRRVFELGLIVETHRRVGGYRVVRREELPLVLAALARAGYLTSDPEVVV
;
A
#
# COMPACT_ATOMS: atom_id res chain seq x y z
N MET A 1 2.57 34.19 -6.41
CA MET A 1 1.69 33.04 -6.10
C MET A 1 2.60 31.81 -6.08
N THR A 2 3.18 31.52 -4.93
CA THR A 2 4.22 30.49 -4.80
C THR A 2 3.52 29.15 -4.67
N VAL A 3 3.57 28.34 -5.74
CA VAL A 3 3.17 26.94 -5.65
C VAL A 3 4.24 26.25 -4.82
N MET A 4 3.98 26.08 -3.52
CA MET A 4 4.75 25.15 -2.71
C MET A 4 4.47 23.76 -3.26
N ILE A 5 5.34 23.29 -4.15
CA ILE A 5 5.49 21.86 -4.40
C ILE A 5 6.20 21.33 -3.15
N GLU A 6 5.46 21.24 -2.04
CA GLU A 6 5.81 20.28 -1.01
C GLU A 6 5.70 18.93 -1.71
N THR A 7 6.82 18.44 -2.20
CA THR A 7 7.00 17.05 -2.59
C THR A 7 6.67 16.25 -1.34
N ASN A 8 5.39 15.95 -1.17
CA ASN A 8 4.85 15.24 -0.04
C ASN A 8 5.38 13.81 -0.17
N GLN A 9 6.60 13.58 0.35
CA GLN A 9 7.23 12.27 0.43
C GLN A 9 6.37 11.27 1.22
N SER A 10 5.25 11.73 1.79
CA SER A 10 4.28 11.01 2.61
C SER A 10 3.17 10.33 1.81
N GLU A 11 3.11 10.45 0.48
CA GLU A 11 2.03 9.87 -0.33
C GLU A 11 2.56 9.01 -1.48
N LEU A 12 1.93 7.86 -1.69
CA LEU A 12 2.29 6.88 -2.70
C LEU A 12 1.04 6.41 -3.43
N THR A 13 1.09 6.30 -4.74
CA THR A 13 0.06 5.57 -5.47
C THR A 13 0.09 4.08 -5.13
N THR A 14 -1.01 3.35 -5.31
CA THR A 14 -1.01 1.88 -5.12
C THR A 14 0.05 1.16 -5.96
N GLY A 15 0.43 1.73 -7.11
CA GLY A 15 1.52 1.22 -7.96
C GLY A 15 2.90 1.45 -7.35
N GLU A 16 3.17 2.66 -6.86
CA GLU A 16 4.42 2.99 -6.17
C GLU A 16 4.56 2.20 -4.87
N LEU A 17 3.47 2.07 -4.11
CA LEU A 17 3.42 1.29 -2.89
C LEU A 17 3.76 -0.18 -3.16
N ALA A 18 3.14 -0.81 -4.16
CA ALA A 18 3.48 -2.18 -4.53
C ALA A 18 4.95 -2.31 -4.95
N ARG A 19 5.52 -1.31 -5.64
CA ARG A 19 6.95 -1.30 -5.99
C ARG A 19 7.83 -1.23 -4.74
N GLU A 20 7.50 -0.35 -3.80
CA GLU A 20 8.22 -0.19 -2.55
C GLU A 20 8.19 -1.48 -1.72
N LEU A 21 7.03 -2.12 -1.58
CA LEU A 21 6.90 -3.41 -0.91
C LEU A 21 7.77 -4.50 -1.55
N ARG A 22 7.83 -4.58 -2.88
CA ARG A 22 8.72 -5.52 -3.58
C ARG A 22 10.19 -5.27 -3.27
N ASN A 23 10.61 -4.00 -3.26
CA ASN A 23 11.98 -3.59 -3.00
C ASN A 23 12.40 -3.86 -1.56
N GLN A 24 11.47 -3.76 -0.61
CA GLN A 24 11.69 -4.12 0.80
C GLN A 24 11.69 -5.64 1.06
N GLY A 25 11.43 -6.45 0.03
CA GLY A 25 11.49 -7.91 0.13
C GLY A 25 10.16 -8.59 0.47
N TYR A 26 9.04 -7.86 0.59
CA TYR A 26 7.75 -8.49 0.83
C TYR A 26 7.34 -9.40 -0.34
N ARG A 27 6.84 -10.60 0.00
CA ARG A 27 6.42 -11.64 -0.94
C ARG A 27 5.13 -12.29 -0.46
N THR A 28 4.40 -12.88 -1.41
CA THR A 28 3.28 -13.77 -1.13
C THR A 28 3.75 -15.09 -0.49
N PRO A 29 2.84 -15.88 0.10
CA PRO A 29 3.20 -17.17 0.70
C PRO A 29 3.87 -18.17 -0.27
N ASP A 30 3.57 -18.08 -1.57
CA ASP A 30 4.20 -18.87 -2.62
C ASP A 30 5.50 -18.23 -3.19
N GLY A 31 6.03 -17.20 -2.52
CA GLY A 31 7.31 -16.56 -2.85
C GLY A 31 7.23 -15.53 -3.99
N ARG A 32 6.05 -15.20 -4.51
CA ARG A 32 5.89 -14.25 -5.61
C ARG A 32 5.98 -12.80 -5.11
N PRO A 33 6.46 -11.87 -5.94
CA PRO A 33 6.49 -10.45 -5.60
C PRO A 33 5.08 -9.86 -5.46
N ILE A 34 4.89 -8.95 -4.51
CA ILE A 34 3.64 -8.21 -4.32
C ILE A 34 3.32 -7.38 -5.57
N GLN A 35 2.09 -7.55 -6.06
CA GLN A 35 1.62 -6.88 -7.28
C GLN A 35 0.65 -5.75 -6.96
N THR A 36 0.58 -4.77 -7.86
CA THR A 36 -0.30 -3.59 -7.71
C THR A 36 -1.77 -3.99 -7.54
N TRP A 37 -2.23 -5.05 -8.21
CA TRP A 37 -3.61 -5.51 -8.07
C TRP A 37 -3.91 -6.08 -6.68
N MET A 38 -2.93 -6.65 -5.97
CA MET A 38 -3.10 -7.15 -4.60
C MET A 38 -3.36 -5.98 -3.65
N VAL A 39 -2.57 -4.91 -3.79
CA VAL A 39 -2.77 -3.65 -3.07
C VAL A 39 -4.10 -3.01 -3.44
N ARG A 40 -4.51 -3.05 -4.72
CA ARG A 40 -5.82 -2.53 -5.13
C ARG A 40 -6.96 -3.34 -4.48
N ARG A 41 -6.79 -4.65 -4.38
CA ARG A 41 -7.80 -5.59 -3.89
C ARG A 41 -8.15 -5.36 -2.43
N VAL A 42 -7.19 -4.98 -1.58
CA VAL A 42 -7.49 -4.72 -0.17
C VAL A 42 -8.43 -3.52 0.04
N PHE A 43 -8.37 -2.51 -0.82
CA PHE A 43 -9.36 -1.41 -0.84
C PHE A 43 -10.71 -1.88 -1.39
N GLU A 44 -10.72 -2.70 -2.44
CA GLU A 44 -11.97 -3.26 -3.01
C GLU A 44 -12.71 -4.17 -2.01
N LEU A 45 -11.97 -4.87 -1.15
CA LEU A 45 -12.51 -5.70 -0.07
C LEU A 45 -12.98 -4.87 1.15
N GLY A 46 -12.78 -3.55 1.13
CA GLY A 46 -13.13 -2.68 2.27
C GLY A 46 -12.26 -2.91 3.50
N LEU A 47 -11.09 -3.55 3.36
CA LEU A 47 -10.15 -3.77 4.48
C LEU A 47 -9.43 -2.49 4.90
N ILE A 48 -9.42 -1.50 4.01
CA ILE A 48 -8.87 -0.16 4.24
C ILE A 48 -9.91 0.83 3.71
N VAL A 49 -10.18 1.87 4.49
CA VAL A 49 -11.07 2.95 4.06
C VAL A 49 -10.40 3.68 2.89
N GLU A 50 -11.11 3.78 1.77
CA GLU A 50 -10.60 4.50 0.61
C GLU A 50 -10.51 5.99 0.92
N THR A 51 -9.31 6.56 0.82
CA THR A 51 -9.15 8.02 0.81
C THR A 51 -9.71 8.57 -0.51
N HIS A 52 -10.40 9.70 -0.47
CA HIS A 52 -11.05 10.29 -1.66
C HIS A 52 -10.06 10.76 -2.77
N ARG A 53 -8.75 10.54 -2.60
CA ARG A 53 -7.71 11.03 -3.51
C ARG A 53 -7.23 9.94 -4.46
N ARG A 54 -7.28 10.25 -5.76
CA ARG A 54 -6.82 9.37 -6.85
C ARG A 54 -5.95 10.14 -7.82
N VAL A 55 -4.96 9.47 -8.40
CA VAL A 55 -4.11 9.99 -9.49
C VAL A 55 -4.30 9.06 -10.68
N GLY A 56 -5.09 9.51 -11.67
CA GLY A 56 -5.57 8.65 -12.75
C GLY A 56 -6.35 7.45 -12.21
N GLY A 57 -5.99 6.24 -12.66
CA GLY A 57 -6.60 4.99 -12.19
C GLY A 57 -6.13 4.51 -10.81
N TYR A 58 -5.12 5.16 -10.21
CA TYR A 58 -4.49 4.71 -8.96
C TYR A 58 -5.05 5.46 -7.76
N ARG A 59 -5.21 4.73 -6.64
CA ARG A 59 -5.52 5.34 -5.34
C ARG A 59 -4.25 5.89 -4.71
N VAL A 60 -4.36 7.00 -3.99
CA VAL A 60 -3.25 7.58 -3.23
C VAL A 60 -3.34 7.09 -1.79
N VAL A 61 -2.25 6.51 -1.30
CA VAL A 61 -2.11 5.97 0.03
C VAL A 61 -1.06 6.80 0.76
N ARG A 62 -1.34 7.20 2.00
CA ARG A 62 -0.32 7.87 2.80
C ARG A 62 0.65 6.85 3.39
N ARG A 63 1.92 7.22 3.53
CA ARG A 63 2.94 6.36 4.13
C ARG A 63 2.62 5.99 5.57
N GLU A 64 1.94 6.87 6.31
CA GLU A 64 1.43 6.58 7.66
C GLU A 64 0.40 5.43 7.69
N GLU A 65 -0.26 5.16 6.56
CA GLU A 65 -1.21 4.06 6.40
C GLU A 65 -0.53 2.75 5.97
N LEU A 66 0.80 2.73 5.78
CA LEU A 66 1.54 1.54 5.38
C LEU A 66 1.31 0.35 6.34
N PRO A 67 1.33 0.51 7.67
CA PRO A 67 1.04 -0.59 8.59
C PRO A 67 -0.37 -1.17 8.38
N LEU A 68 -1.37 -0.32 8.11
CA LEU A 68 -2.74 -0.75 7.82
C LEU A 68 -2.81 -1.53 6.50
N VAL A 69 -2.09 -1.08 5.47
CA VAL A 69 -2.01 -1.79 4.18
C VAL A 69 -1.38 -3.16 4.36
N LEU A 70 -0.29 -3.25 5.11
CA LEU A 70 0.37 -4.51 5.36
C LEU A 70 -0.53 -5.48 6.15
N ALA A 71 -1.20 -5.01 7.20
CA ALA A 71 -2.18 -5.80 7.94
C ALA A 71 -3.33 -6.27 7.03
N ALA A 72 -3.84 -5.40 6.16
CA ALA A 72 -4.89 -5.76 5.21
C ALA A 72 -4.41 -6.79 4.17
N LEU A 73 -3.18 -6.66 3.68
CA LEU A 73 -2.56 -7.63 2.77
C LEU A 73 -2.37 -8.99 3.46
N ALA A 74 -1.95 -9.02 4.72
CA ALA A 74 -1.85 -10.24 5.52
C ALA A 74 -3.23 -10.88 5.72
N ARG A 75 -4.24 -10.09 6.12
CA ARG A 75 -5.63 -10.56 6.27
C ARG A 75 -6.24 -11.10 4.96
N ALA A 76 -5.83 -10.54 3.82
CA ALA A 76 -6.24 -11.03 2.50
C ALA A 76 -5.44 -12.25 2.02
N GLY A 77 -4.46 -12.74 2.80
CA GLY A 77 -3.62 -13.89 2.48
C GLY A 77 -2.49 -13.60 1.48
N TYR A 78 -2.19 -12.32 1.23
CA TYR A 78 -1.13 -11.91 0.29
C TYR A 78 0.24 -11.77 0.94
N LEU A 79 0.35 -11.84 2.26
CA LEU A 79 1.62 -11.83 3.00
C LEU A 79 1.69 -13.04 3.92
N THR A 80 2.87 -13.66 3.99
CA THR A 80 3.13 -14.79 4.88
C THR A 80 3.38 -14.36 6.33
N SER A 81 3.85 -13.13 6.52
CA SER A 81 4.10 -12.54 7.84
C SER A 81 3.04 -11.48 8.09
N ASP A 82 2.34 -11.60 9.21
CA ASP A 82 1.82 -10.43 9.91
C ASP A 82 3.07 -9.58 10.22
N PRO A 83 3.20 -8.36 9.67
CA PRO A 83 4.26 -7.48 10.12
C PRO A 83 3.97 -7.25 11.59
N GLU A 84 4.85 -7.76 12.43
CA GLU A 84 4.78 -7.60 13.87
C GLU A 84 4.56 -6.11 14.16
N VAL A 85 3.32 -5.75 14.53
CA VAL A 85 3.00 -4.40 14.97
C VAL A 85 3.67 -4.30 16.33
N VAL A 86 4.91 -3.82 16.33
CA VAL A 86 5.61 -3.49 17.57
C VAL A 86 4.87 -2.28 18.14
N VAL A 87 3.98 -2.55 19.11
CA VAL A 87 3.24 -1.56 19.90
C VAL A 87 4.20 -0.81 20.81
#